data_AF-M0JKT7-F1
#
_entry.id   AF-M0JKT7-F1
#
_cell.length_a   1.000
_cell.length_b   1.000
_cell.length_c   1.000
_cell.angle_alpha   90.00
_cell.angle_beta   90.00
_cell.angle_gamma   90.00
#
_symmetry.space_group_name_H-M   'P 1'
#
loop_
_entity.id
_entity.type
_entity.pdbx_description
1 polymer ?
#
loop_
_entity_poly.entity_id
_entity_poly.type
_entity_poly.pdbx_seq_one_letter_code
_entity_poly.pdbx_strand_id
1 'polypeptide(L)'
;MSYEPDSIVKKFIQAEIDPNRVVPTTLAQSPTLDVEWRFAGDESQFRIHYADPNTGFNCGWHRDDDHPELGDVHFQYYHPELDETNHDAAEFEKQIPTEILWAVLDKLFQERLPELTMNR
;
A
#
# COMPACT_ATOMS: atom_id res chain seq x y z
N MET A 1 10.77 -18.78 24.30
CA MET A 1 11.07 -17.36 24.07
C MET A 1 10.02 -16.85 23.10
N SER A 2 9.10 -16.01 23.55
CA SER A 2 8.15 -15.32 22.69
C SER A 2 8.77 -14.02 22.23
N TYR A 3 8.84 -13.83 20.92
CA TYR A 3 9.15 -12.53 20.31
C TYR A 3 7.84 -11.75 20.28
N GLU A 4 7.75 -10.64 21.02
CA GLU A 4 6.68 -9.66 20.85
C GLU A 4 7.18 -8.56 19.92
N PRO A 5 6.51 -8.28 18.79
CA PRO A 5 6.85 -7.15 17.95
C PRO A 5 6.61 -5.86 18.73
N ASP A 6 7.70 -5.18 19.06
CA ASP A 6 7.64 -3.85 19.65
C ASP A 6 7.13 -2.86 18.59
N SER A 7 5.99 -2.20 18.85
CA SER A 7 5.42 -1.16 17.98
C SER A 7 6.34 0.06 17.83
N ILE A 8 7.40 0.16 18.65
CA ILE A 8 8.40 1.22 18.64
C ILE A 8 9.46 0.99 17.54
N VAL A 9 9.76 -0.25 17.14
CA VAL A 9 10.76 -0.56 16.09
C VAL A 9 10.08 -1.11 14.85
N LYS A 10 9.58 -0.21 13.99
CA LYS A 10 9.04 -0.58 12.69
C LYS A 10 10.16 -1.08 11.78
N LYS A 11 10.15 -2.37 11.44
CA LYS A 11 10.99 -2.93 10.38
C LYS A 11 10.20 -2.86 9.08
N PHE A 12 10.66 -2.04 8.16
CA PHE A 12 10.05 -1.88 6.84
C PHE A 12 11.12 -1.91 5.75
N ILE A 13 10.69 -2.28 4.55
CA ILE A 13 11.45 -2.12 3.32
C ILE A 13 10.85 -0.91 2.60
N GLN A 14 11.69 0.02 2.17
CA GLN A 14 11.28 1.11 1.31
C GLN A 14 12.02 0.98 -0.03
N ALA A 15 11.29 1.18 -1.12
CA ALA A 15 11.84 1.23 -2.46
C ALA A 15 11.51 2.57 -3.14
N GLU A 16 12.46 3.13 -3.85
CA GLU A 16 12.22 4.23 -4.79
C GLU A 16 11.85 3.67 -6.17
N ILE A 17 10.85 4.29 -6.80
CA ILE A 17 10.34 3.90 -8.11
C ILE A 17 10.83 4.91 -9.15
N ASP A 18 11.38 4.42 -10.25
CA ASP A 18 11.70 5.26 -11.42
C ASP A 18 10.41 5.93 -11.93
N PRO A 19 10.32 7.27 -11.94
CA PRO A 19 9.11 7.99 -12.32
C PRO A 19 8.57 7.63 -13.72
N ASN A 20 9.47 7.25 -14.63
CA ASN A 20 9.15 6.88 -16.00
C ASN A 20 8.51 5.48 -16.13
N ARG A 21 8.49 4.69 -15.05
CA ARG A 21 7.88 3.35 -15.01
C ARG A 21 6.47 3.36 -14.45
N VAL A 22 5.99 4.50 -13.97
CA VAL A 22 4.61 4.69 -13.53
C VAL A 22 3.76 5.18 -14.70
N VAL A 23 2.50 4.75 -14.78
CA VAL A 23 1.56 5.20 -15.82
C VAL A 23 0.34 5.83 -15.15
N PRO A 24 0.05 7.12 -15.40
CA PRO A 24 0.87 8.09 -16.14
C PRO A 24 2.20 8.35 -15.41
N THR A 25 3.21 8.82 -16.15
CA THR A 25 4.54 9.08 -15.57
C THR A 25 4.43 10.07 -14.42
N THR A 26 5.06 9.74 -13.29
CA THR A 26 5.23 10.73 -12.22
C THR A 26 6.33 11.71 -12.63
N LEU A 27 6.30 12.94 -12.11
CA LEU A 27 7.13 14.05 -12.62
C LEU A 27 8.62 13.87 -12.27
N ALA A 28 9.23 14.78 -11.50
CA ALA A 28 10.69 14.82 -11.34
C ALA A 28 11.22 13.95 -10.19
N GLN A 29 10.40 13.73 -9.15
CA GLN A 29 10.81 13.03 -7.93
C GLN A 29 10.36 11.56 -7.96
N SER A 30 11.20 10.65 -7.45
CA SER A 30 10.85 9.23 -7.35
C SER A 30 9.69 9.02 -6.35
N PRO A 31 8.60 8.36 -6.75
CA PRO A 31 7.62 7.82 -5.80
C PRO A 31 8.26 6.75 -4.91
N THR A 32 7.67 6.53 -3.75
CA THR A 32 8.13 5.52 -2.78
C THR A 32 7.11 4.42 -2.60
N LEU A 33 7.58 3.19 -2.42
CA LEU A 33 6.79 2.07 -1.94
C LEU A 33 7.32 1.62 -0.57
N ASP A 34 6.53 1.83 0.47
CA ASP A 34 6.79 1.33 1.81
C ASP A 34 6.13 -0.02 2.01
N VAL A 35 6.86 -0.94 2.61
CA VAL A 35 6.46 -2.33 2.77
C VAL A 35 6.77 -2.78 4.19
N GLU A 36 5.73 -3.02 4.99
CA GLU A 36 5.83 -3.41 6.38
C GLU A 36 5.01 -4.66 6.67
N TRP A 37 5.60 -5.61 7.40
CA TRP A 37 4.92 -6.80 7.93
C TRP A 37 5.18 -6.93 9.42
N ARG A 38 4.13 -7.23 10.19
CA ARG A 38 4.18 -7.50 11.62
C ARG A 38 3.49 -8.84 11.89
N PHE A 39 4.05 -9.63 12.80
CA PHE A 39 3.53 -10.97 13.12
C PHE A 39 3.25 -11.06 14.62
N ALA A 40 1.99 -11.29 14.99
CA ALA A 40 1.56 -11.54 16.36
C ALA A 40 1.00 -12.97 16.45
N GLY A 41 1.83 -13.93 16.84
CA GLY A 41 1.46 -15.34 16.75
C GLY A 41 1.27 -15.78 15.30
N ASP A 42 0.09 -16.34 14.99
CA ASP A 42 -0.29 -16.76 13.63
C ASP A 42 -0.94 -15.61 12.82
N GLU A 43 -1.24 -14.48 13.45
CA GLU A 43 -1.81 -13.31 12.78
C GLU A 43 -0.70 -12.46 12.16
N SER A 44 -0.92 -12.04 10.92
CA SER A 44 -0.04 -11.12 10.22
C SER A 44 -0.78 -9.82 9.95
N GLN A 45 -0.17 -8.70 10.30
CA GLN A 45 -0.58 -7.36 9.87
C GLN A 45 0.42 -6.86 8.84
N PHE A 46 -0.05 -6.06 7.88
CA PHE A 46 0.84 -5.46 6.89
C PHE A 46 0.36 -4.10 6.43
N ARG A 47 1.32 -3.31 5.95
CA ARG A 47 1.08 -2.06 5.22
C ARG A 47 1.96 -2.03 4.00
N ILE A 48 1.35 -1.93 2.82
CA ILE A 48 2.05 -1.74 1.55
C ILE A 48 1.52 -0.45 0.94
N HIS A 49 2.36 0.58 0.87
CA HIS A 49 1.90 1.93 0.62
C HIS A 49 2.77 2.64 -0.41
N TYR A 50 2.11 3.13 -1.47
CA TYR A 50 2.67 3.97 -2.51
C TYR A 50 2.42 5.44 -2.20
N ALA A 51 3.44 6.27 -2.36
CA ALA A 51 3.32 7.72 -2.27
C ALA A 51 4.06 8.41 -3.42
N ASP A 52 3.35 9.29 -4.14
CA ASP A 52 3.92 10.13 -5.17
C ASP A 52 4.10 11.57 -4.64
N PRO A 53 5.34 11.99 -4.35
CA PRO A 53 5.61 13.34 -3.83
C PRO A 53 5.30 14.44 -4.86
N ASN A 54 5.26 14.12 -6.16
CA ASN A 54 5.02 15.11 -7.19
C ASN A 54 3.56 15.56 -7.23
N THR A 55 2.65 14.65 -6.94
CA THR A 55 1.21 14.91 -7.04
C THR A 55 0.52 14.94 -5.68
N GLY A 56 1.18 14.45 -4.62
CA GLY A 56 0.59 14.23 -3.30
C GLY A 56 -0.32 13.01 -3.23
N PHE A 57 -0.55 12.32 -4.35
CA PHE A 57 -1.37 11.11 -4.40
C PHE A 57 -0.66 9.99 -3.64
N ASN A 58 -1.43 9.26 -2.83
CA ASN A 58 -0.93 8.10 -2.11
C ASN A 58 -2.04 7.06 -1.98
N CYS A 59 -1.65 5.79 -1.97
CA CYS A 59 -2.57 4.68 -1.83
C CYS A 59 -1.87 3.42 -1.30
N GLY A 60 -2.61 2.44 -0.81
CA GLY A 60 -2.02 1.22 -0.30
C GLY A 60 -3.01 0.20 0.23
N TRP A 61 -2.51 -1.00 0.48
CA TRP A 61 -3.25 -2.08 1.11
C TRP A 61 -2.79 -2.29 2.53
N HIS A 62 -3.75 -2.33 3.44
CA HIS A 62 -3.53 -2.47 4.86
C HIS A 62 -4.28 -3.70 5.36
N ARG A 63 -3.63 -4.48 6.24
CA ARG A 63 -4.25 -5.51 7.06
C ARG A 63 -4.02 -5.12 8.52
N ASP A 64 -5.04 -4.55 9.13
CA ASP A 64 -5.07 -4.04 10.50
C ASP A 64 -6.52 -3.96 11.00
N ASP A 65 -6.70 -3.45 12.22
CA ASP A 65 -8.00 -3.39 12.90
C ASP A 65 -8.72 -2.03 12.75
N ASP A 66 -8.22 -1.12 11.89
CA ASP A 66 -8.72 0.27 11.83
C ASP A 66 -10.06 0.40 11.09
N HIS A 67 -10.38 -0.52 10.17
CA HIS A 67 -11.61 -0.54 9.35
C HIS A 67 -12.30 -1.91 9.33
N PRO A 68 -12.79 -2.42 10.48
CA PRO A 68 -13.35 -3.76 10.57
C PRO A 68 -14.59 -3.97 9.67
N GLU A 69 -15.29 -2.91 9.28
CA GLU A 69 -16.42 -2.94 8.36
C GLU A 69 -16.04 -3.31 6.91
N LEU A 70 -14.76 -3.22 6.55
CA LEU A 70 -14.23 -3.54 5.22
C LEU A 70 -13.60 -4.93 5.13
N GLY A 71 -13.63 -5.69 6.22
CA GLY A 71 -12.96 -6.99 6.36
C GLY A 71 -11.49 -6.85 6.78
N ASP A 72 -10.76 -7.96 6.75
CA ASP A 72 -9.39 -8.04 7.28
C ASP A 72 -8.39 -7.19 6.49
N VAL A 73 -8.68 -6.88 5.23
CA VAL A 73 -7.80 -6.08 4.36
C VAL A 73 -8.62 -4.99 3.70
N HIS A 74 -8.08 -3.77 3.69
CA HIS A 74 -8.68 -2.67 2.97
C HIS A 74 -7.64 -1.97 2.08
N PHE A 75 -8.13 -1.35 1.01
CA PHE A 75 -7.37 -0.47 0.14
C PHE A 75 -7.70 0.98 0.50
N GLN A 76 -6.69 1.75 0.87
CA GLN A 76 -6.81 3.17 1.18
C GLN A 76 -6.21 3.99 0.02
N TYR A 77 -6.85 5.10 -0.35
CA TYR A 77 -6.26 6.07 -1.27
C TYR A 77 -6.69 7.50 -0.95
N TYR A 78 -5.78 8.43 -1.17
CA TYR A 78 -6.00 9.86 -1.00
C TYR A 78 -5.99 10.56 -2.36
N HIS A 79 -7.02 11.38 -2.63
CA HIS A 79 -7.12 12.17 -3.86
C HIS A 79 -6.84 13.65 -3.58
N PRO A 80 -5.65 14.17 -3.95
CA PRO A 80 -5.21 15.55 -3.64
C PRO A 80 -6.14 16.66 -4.12
N GLU A 81 -6.84 16.46 -5.23
CA GLU A 81 -7.76 17.47 -5.77
C GLU A 81 -9.07 17.56 -5.01
N LEU A 82 -9.48 16.45 -4.38
CA LEU A 82 -10.72 16.38 -3.59
C LEU A 82 -10.46 16.57 -2.10
N ASP A 83 -9.19 16.55 -1.68
CA ASP A 83 -8.76 16.56 -0.27
C ASP A 83 -9.48 15.47 0.55
N GLU A 84 -9.67 14.30 -0.07
CA GLU A 84 -10.48 13.21 0.47
C GLU A 84 -9.68 11.90 0.53
N THR A 85 -9.86 11.18 1.65
CA THR A 85 -9.33 9.82 1.85
C THR A 85 -10.47 8.82 1.74
N ASN A 86 -10.31 7.85 0.85
CA ASN A 86 -11.30 6.82 0.56
C ASN A 86 -10.75 5.44 0.95
N HIS A 87 -11.68 4.51 1.23
CA HIS A 87 -11.36 3.14 1.64
C HIS A 87 -12.29 2.16 0.93
N ASP A 88 -11.71 1.12 0.33
CA ASP A 88 -12.44 0.01 -0.28
C ASP A 88 -12.08 -1.30 0.40
N ALA A 89 -13.04 -2.21 0.51
CA ALA A 89 -12.77 -3.59 0.91
C ALA A 89 -11.81 -4.24 -0.09
N ALA A 90 -10.88 -5.07 0.41
CA ALA A 90 -9.94 -5.80 -0.42
C ALA A 90 -9.74 -7.22 0.12
N GLU A 91 -9.46 -8.15 -0.78
CA GLU A 91 -9.17 -9.53 -0.41
C GLU A 91 -7.95 -10.06 -1.19
N PHE A 92 -7.19 -10.92 -0.51
CA PHE A 92 -6.09 -11.68 -1.09
C PHE A 92 -6.28 -13.15 -0.75
N GLU A 93 -6.35 -14.01 -1.77
CA GLU A 93 -6.36 -15.47 -1.58
C GLU A 93 -5.02 -15.98 -1.01
N LYS A 94 -3.95 -15.23 -1.29
CA LYS A 94 -2.57 -15.53 -0.86
C LYS A 94 -2.37 -15.15 0.60
N GLN A 95 -1.65 -16.00 1.34
CA GLN A 95 -1.32 -15.78 2.75
C GLN A 95 0.17 -15.57 2.99
N ILE A 96 1.02 -15.98 2.03
CA ILE A 96 2.47 -15.81 2.14
C ILE A 96 2.83 -14.35 1.82
N PRO A 97 3.59 -13.64 2.68
CA PRO A 97 3.92 -12.22 2.50
C PRO A 97 4.45 -11.87 1.11
N THR A 98 5.35 -12.69 0.57
CA THR A 98 5.93 -12.45 -0.76
C THR A 98 4.92 -12.64 -1.88
N GLU A 99 4.00 -13.61 -1.79
CA GLU A 99 2.93 -13.79 -2.77
C GLU A 99 1.92 -12.63 -2.73
N ILE A 100 1.59 -12.15 -1.53
CA ILE A 100 0.75 -10.95 -1.35
C ILE A 100 1.44 -9.74 -1.97
N LEU A 101 2.73 -9.54 -1.70
CA LEU A 101 3.49 -8.42 -2.27
C LEU A 101 3.47 -8.44 -3.80
N TRP A 102 3.68 -9.59 -4.43
CA TRP A 102 3.61 -9.71 -5.89
C TRP A 102 2.22 -9.35 -6.42
N ALA A 103 1.15 -9.87 -5.80
CA ALA A 103 -0.22 -9.55 -6.18
C ALA A 103 -0.53 -8.05 -6.01
N VAL A 104 -0.02 -7.42 -4.95
CA VAL A 104 -0.16 -5.98 -4.71
C VAL A 104 0.57 -5.16 -5.78
N LEU A 105 1.81 -5.53 -6.13
CA LEU A 105 2.58 -4.82 -7.17
C LEU A 105 1.86 -4.88 -8.52
N ASP A 106 1.33 -6.05 -8.90
CA ASP A 106 0.56 -6.19 -10.14
C ASP A 106 -0.69 -5.30 -10.12
N LYS A 107 -1.52 -5.40 -9.08
CA LYS A 107 -2.74 -4.57 -8.94
C LYS A 107 -2.43 -3.07 -8.89
N LEU A 108 -1.36 -2.68 -8.19
CA LEU A 108 -0.97 -1.28 -8.04
C LEU A 108 -0.64 -0.66 -9.41
N PHE A 109 0.33 -1.23 -10.12
CA PHE A 109 0.86 -0.61 -11.34
C PHE A 109 -0.03 -0.85 -12.56
N GLN A 110 -0.78 -1.95 -12.61
CA GLN A 110 -1.57 -2.31 -13.80
C GLN A 110 -3.03 -1.84 -13.70
N GLU A 111 -3.58 -1.71 -12.49
CA GLU A 111 -5.00 -1.40 -12.29
C GLU A 111 -5.18 -0.07 -11.56
N ARG A 112 -4.69 0.04 -10.32
CA ARG A 112 -5.04 1.15 -9.42
C ARG A 112 -4.44 2.48 -9.81
N LEU A 113 -3.14 2.53 -10.15
CA LEU A 113 -2.53 3.78 -10.58
C LEU A 113 -3.17 4.31 -11.87
N PRO A 114 -3.34 3.51 -12.94
CA PRO A 114 -4.10 3.93 -14.11
C PRO A 114 -5.51 4.41 -13.78
N GLU A 115 -6.30 3.63 -13.03
CA GLU A 115 -7.69 3.94 -12.70
C GLU A 115 -7.83 5.28 -11.95
N LEU A 116 -6.99 5.50 -10.94
CA LEU A 116 -7.15 6.60 -10.00
C LEU A 116 -6.44 7.88 -10.41
N THR A 117 -5.61 7.84 -11.47
CA THR A 117 -4.80 8.99 -11.89
C THR A 117 -4.88 9.34 -13.38
N MET A 118 -5.49 8.51 -14.23
CA MET A 118 -5.60 8.79 -15.69
C MET A 118 -6.55 9.95 -16.06
N ASN A 119 -7.47 10.36 -15.18
CA ASN A 119 -8.42 11.45 -15.47
C ASN A 119 -7.97 12.84 -14.99
N ARG A 120 -6.65 13.03 -14.85
CA ARG A 120 -6.05 14.33 -14.53
C ARG A 120 -5.73 15.16 -15.77
#